data_AF-A0A9D5PUW8-F1
#
_entry.id   AF-A0A9D5PUW8-F1
#
_cell.length_a   1.000
_cell.length_b   1.000
_cell.length_c   1.000
_cell.angle_alpha   90.00
_cell.angle_beta   90.00
_cell.angle_gamma   90.00
#
_symmetry.space_group_name_H-M   'P 1'
#
loop_
_entity.id
_entity.type
_entity.pdbx_description
1 polymer ?
#
loop_
_entity_poly.entity_id
_entity_poly.type
_entity_poly.pdbx_seq_one_letter_code
_entity_poly.pdbx_strand_id
1 'polypeptide(L)'
;SGIADAKQIDRDVLAPGGGHGYSTFFSYYILSARAMAGKTAEALDDLREYYGAMLRLGATTFWEDFNLDWIDEAGGWDGIAGIDDFVPEGKKDIHGDYGAHCYVGLRHSLCHGWSSGPAPFLLHHVLGVKVLEAGCKKLEVKPNLCGLDYVKGTYPTPYGPVSVYADKDGVKIDAPKEIEIVR
;
A
#
# COMPACT_ATOMS: atom_id res chain seq x y z
N SER A 1 -19.48 -0.29 14.68
CA SER A 1 -20.40 0.14 13.60
C SER A 1 -20.13 -0.73 12.40
N GLY A 2 -21.15 -1.37 11.81
CA GLY A 2 -20.98 -2.36 10.75
C GLY A 2 -22.17 -2.31 9.80
N ILE A 3 -21.92 -1.83 8.59
CA ILE A 3 -22.90 -1.86 7.49
C ILE A 3 -23.09 -3.32 7.01
N ALA A 4 -22.05 -4.16 7.16
CA ALA A 4 -22.06 -5.59 6.87
C ALA A 4 -20.88 -6.29 7.59
N ASP A 5 -20.81 -7.63 7.47
CA ASP A 5 -19.67 -8.41 7.95
C ASP A 5 -18.40 -8.11 7.13
N ALA A 6 -17.28 -7.85 7.81
CA ALA A 6 -16.04 -7.43 7.15
C ALA A 6 -15.45 -8.51 6.25
N LYS A 7 -15.56 -9.80 6.63
CA LYS A 7 -15.06 -10.92 5.83
C LYS A 7 -15.92 -11.15 4.60
N GLN A 8 -17.23 -10.95 4.73
CA GLN A 8 -18.14 -10.98 3.60
C GLN A 8 -17.84 -9.86 2.61
N ILE A 9 -17.68 -8.62 3.07
CA ILE A 9 -17.35 -7.48 2.19
C ILE A 9 -16.00 -7.67 1.51
N ASP A 10 -14.99 -8.14 2.24
CA ASP A 10 -13.71 -8.50 1.67
C ASP A 10 -13.88 -9.50 0.50
N ARG A 11 -14.51 -10.64 0.77
CA ARG A 11 -14.69 -11.70 -0.22
C ARG A 11 -15.51 -11.27 -1.44
N ASP A 12 -16.60 -10.53 -1.23
CA ASP A 12 -17.58 -10.26 -2.27
C ASP A 12 -17.28 -8.97 -3.05
N VAL A 13 -16.48 -8.05 -2.48
CA VAL A 13 -16.25 -6.71 -3.05
C VAL A 13 -14.78 -6.34 -3.19
N LEU A 14 -13.95 -6.55 -2.15
CA LEU A 14 -12.58 -6.02 -2.14
C LEU A 14 -11.52 -6.99 -2.69
N ALA A 15 -11.75 -8.29 -2.56
CA ALA A 15 -10.85 -9.36 -2.99
C ALA A 15 -10.92 -9.68 -4.50
N PRO A 16 -12.11 -9.66 -5.14
CA PRO A 16 -12.19 -9.97 -6.56
C PRO A 16 -11.35 -9.00 -7.40
N GLY A 17 -10.51 -9.54 -8.29
CA GLY A 17 -9.67 -8.74 -9.19
C GLY A 17 -8.30 -8.33 -8.63
N GLY A 18 -7.98 -8.65 -7.37
CA GLY A 18 -6.68 -8.28 -6.78
C GLY A 18 -6.50 -6.76 -6.76
N GLY A 19 -5.36 -6.28 -7.27
CA GLY A 19 -5.09 -4.84 -7.41
C GLY A 19 -5.90 -4.13 -8.50
N HIS A 20 -6.64 -4.85 -9.36
CA HIS A 20 -7.46 -4.21 -10.39
C HIS A 20 -8.62 -3.43 -9.77
N GLY A 21 -8.98 -2.30 -10.39
CA GLY A 21 -10.03 -1.40 -9.86
C GLY A 21 -9.63 -0.61 -8.61
N TYR A 22 -8.37 -0.72 -8.16
CA TYR A 22 -7.85 0.15 -7.10
C TYR A 22 -7.75 1.58 -7.60
N SER A 23 -8.11 2.52 -6.71
CA SER A 23 -7.77 3.93 -6.86
C SER A 23 -6.54 4.22 -6.02
N THR A 24 -5.56 4.89 -6.60
CA THR A 24 -4.38 5.45 -5.89
C THR A 24 -4.76 6.22 -4.62
N PHE A 25 -5.86 6.97 -4.64
CA PHE A 25 -6.38 7.74 -3.50
C PHE A 25 -6.99 6.85 -2.42
N PHE A 26 -7.77 5.83 -2.81
CA PHE A 26 -8.47 4.95 -1.88
C PHE A 26 -7.69 3.69 -1.47
N SER A 27 -6.56 3.41 -2.11
CA SER A 27 -5.77 2.19 -1.93
C SER A 27 -5.50 1.88 -0.47
N TYR A 28 -5.06 2.88 0.32
CA TYR A 28 -4.85 2.72 1.75
C TYR A 28 -6.08 2.18 2.47
N TYR A 29 -7.25 2.79 2.23
CA TYR A 29 -8.49 2.39 2.90
C TYR A 29 -8.96 1.00 2.48
N ILE A 30 -8.80 0.65 1.21
CA ILE A 30 -9.11 -0.69 0.68
C ILE A 30 -8.21 -1.73 1.36
N LEU A 31 -6.89 -1.52 1.32
CA LEU A 31 -5.90 -2.40 1.93
C LEU A 31 -6.11 -2.54 3.45
N SER A 32 -6.38 -1.43 4.14
CA SER A 32 -6.70 -1.42 5.57
C SER A 32 -7.99 -2.19 5.88
N ALA A 33 -9.04 -2.04 5.07
CA ALA A 33 -10.29 -2.78 5.26
C ALA A 33 -10.08 -4.30 5.12
N ARG A 34 -9.29 -4.72 4.13
CA ARG A 34 -8.89 -6.14 3.94
C ARG A 34 -8.08 -6.63 5.15
N ALA A 35 -7.08 -5.87 5.59
CA ALA A 35 -6.31 -6.21 6.79
C ALA A 35 -7.19 -6.34 8.05
N MET A 36 -8.17 -5.44 8.23
CA MET A 36 -9.14 -5.51 9.32
C MET A 36 -10.10 -6.71 9.22
N ALA A 37 -10.34 -7.24 8.02
CA ALA A 37 -11.05 -8.51 7.80
C ALA A 37 -10.18 -9.75 8.10
N GLY A 38 -8.93 -9.56 8.52
CA GLY A 38 -7.96 -10.64 8.79
C GLY A 38 -7.20 -11.09 7.55
N LYS A 39 -7.17 -10.28 6.49
CA LYS A 39 -6.58 -10.56 5.18
C LYS A 39 -5.36 -9.72 4.88
N THR A 40 -4.50 -9.51 5.89
CA THR A 40 -3.33 -8.64 5.76
C THR A 40 -2.31 -9.16 4.76
N ALA A 41 -2.13 -10.49 4.67
CA ALA A 41 -1.19 -11.08 3.73
C ALA A 41 -1.64 -10.87 2.29
N GLU A 42 -2.92 -11.14 2.03
CA GLU A 42 -3.53 -10.91 0.72
C GLU A 42 -3.55 -9.43 0.34
N ALA A 43 -3.83 -8.52 1.30
CA ALA A 43 -3.71 -7.09 1.07
C ALA A 43 -2.26 -6.66 0.74
N LEU A 44 -1.26 -7.27 1.38
CA LEU A 44 0.14 -7.00 1.04
C LEU A 44 0.48 -7.47 -0.38
N ASP A 45 -0.12 -8.56 -0.83
CA ASP A 45 0.03 -9.04 -2.22
C ASP A 45 -0.63 -8.08 -3.22
N ASP A 46 -1.83 -7.56 -2.94
CA ASP A 46 -2.48 -6.54 -3.78
C ASP A 46 -1.64 -5.25 -3.85
N LEU A 47 -1.04 -4.84 -2.73
CA LEU A 47 -0.11 -3.70 -2.69
C LEU A 47 1.11 -3.95 -3.59
N ARG A 48 1.69 -5.16 -3.54
CA ARG A 48 2.84 -5.55 -4.38
C ARG A 48 2.47 -5.55 -5.86
N GLU A 49 1.29 -6.04 -6.21
CA GLU A 49 0.81 -6.05 -7.59
C GLU A 49 0.64 -4.62 -8.11
N TYR A 50 -0.16 -3.80 -7.42
CA TYR A 50 -0.53 -2.47 -7.88
C TYR A 50 0.64 -1.48 -7.88
N TYR A 51 1.35 -1.35 -6.74
CA TYR A 51 2.49 -0.43 -6.65
C TYR A 51 3.77 -1.00 -7.24
N GLY A 52 3.93 -2.32 -7.28
CA GLY A 52 5.04 -2.96 -7.99
C GLY A 52 4.93 -2.76 -9.50
N ALA A 53 3.72 -2.68 -10.05
CA ALA A 53 3.51 -2.32 -11.44
C ALA A 53 3.96 -0.88 -11.74
N MET A 54 3.63 0.09 -10.88
CA MET A 54 4.17 1.46 -11.01
C MET A 54 5.71 1.45 -11.01
N LEU A 55 6.32 0.75 -10.05
CA LEU A 55 7.79 0.63 -9.97
C LEU A 55 8.39 0.01 -11.24
N ARG A 56 7.75 -1.03 -11.78
CA ARG A 56 8.18 -1.70 -13.02
C ARG A 56 8.07 -0.80 -14.25
N LEU A 57 7.19 0.19 -14.21
CA LEU A 57 7.03 1.21 -15.25
C LEU A 57 7.87 2.47 -14.97
N GLY A 58 8.87 2.39 -14.09
CA GLY A 58 9.84 3.47 -13.87
C GLY A 58 9.46 4.47 -12.78
N ALA A 59 8.41 4.21 -11.99
CA ALA A 59 8.02 5.12 -10.91
C ALA A 59 9.11 5.25 -9.84
N THR A 60 9.50 6.48 -9.53
CA THR A 60 10.35 6.83 -8.37
C THR A 60 9.59 7.61 -7.29
N THR A 61 8.34 7.97 -7.58
CA THR A 61 7.37 8.60 -6.67
C THR A 61 5.99 7.99 -6.93
N PHE A 62 5.02 8.21 -6.03
CA PHE A 62 3.68 7.65 -6.21
C PHE A 62 2.85 8.48 -7.20
N TRP A 63 2.23 7.83 -8.17
CA TRP A 63 1.44 8.50 -9.20
C TRP A 63 0.04 8.87 -8.70
N GLU A 64 -0.53 9.92 -9.27
CA GLU A 64 -1.83 10.46 -8.90
C GLU A 64 -2.99 9.52 -9.22
N ASP A 65 -2.84 8.64 -10.20
CA ASP A 65 -3.85 7.75 -10.79
C ASP A 65 -3.09 6.61 -11.46
N PHE A 66 -3.69 5.45 -11.55
CA PHE A 66 -3.09 4.29 -12.19
C PHE A 66 -4.13 3.19 -12.30
N ASN A 67 -4.18 2.51 -13.43
CA ASN A 67 -4.98 1.31 -13.56
C ASN A 67 -4.13 0.17 -14.13
N LEU A 68 -4.20 -1.00 -13.50
CA LEU A 68 -3.55 -2.22 -13.99
C LEU A 68 -4.11 -2.66 -15.35
N ASP A 69 -5.39 -2.36 -15.63
CA ASP A 69 -6.02 -2.68 -16.92
C ASP A 69 -5.27 -2.05 -18.11
N TRP A 70 -4.59 -0.91 -17.91
CA TRP A 70 -3.82 -0.24 -18.96
C TRP A 70 -2.66 -1.11 -19.48
N ILE A 71 -2.12 -2.00 -18.64
CA ILE A 71 -1.09 -2.96 -19.05
C ILE A 71 -1.72 -4.03 -19.95
N ASP A 72 -2.90 -4.53 -19.60
CA ASP A 72 -3.61 -5.53 -20.40
C ASP A 72 -4.06 -4.95 -21.76
N GLU A 73 -4.58 -3.72 -21.74
CA GLU A 73 -4.97 -2.97 -22.95
C GLU A 73 -3.79 -2.70 -23.89
N ALA A 74 -2.59 -2.59 -23.34
CA ALA A 74 -1.36 -2.45 -24.13
C ALA A 74 -0.92 -3.79 -24.78
N GLY A 75 -1.58 -4.91 -24.48
CA GLY A 75 -1.13 -6.24 -24.88
C GLY A 75 -0.14 -6.86 -23.90
N GLY A 76 -0.16 -6.44 -22.63
CA GLY A 76 0.72 -6.88 -21.56
C GLY A 76 2.01 -6.07 -21.45
N TRP A 77 2.93 -6.57 -20.62
CA TRP A 77 4.20 -5.89 -20.31
C TRP A 77 5.08 -5.55 -21.52
N ASP A 78 4.98 -6.33 -22.59
CA ASP A 78 5.77 -6.09 -23.80
C ASP A 78 5.24 -4.93 -24.64
N GLY A 79 3.94 -4.60 -24.51
CA GLY A 79 3.29 -3.57 -25.30
C GLY A 79 3.20 -2.20 -24.62
N ILE A 80 3.62 -2.08 -23.36
CA ILE A 80 3.63 -0.81 -22.61
C ILE A 80 5.07 -0.32 -22.39
N ALA A 81 5.26 0.99 -22.44
CA ALA A 81 6.50 1.67 -22.10
C ALA A 81 6.35 2.40 -20.77
N GLY A 82 7.38 2.31 -19.92
CA GLY A 82 7.48 3.06 -18.67
C GLY A 82 7.87 4.52 -18.89
N ILE A 83 7.91 5.28 -17.81
CA ILE A 83 8.30 6.71 -17.82
C ILE A 83 9.83 6.91 -17.80
N ASP A 84 10.60 5.84 -17.69
CA ASP A 84 12.05 5.82 -17.52
C ASP A 84 12.83 5.56 -18.82
N ASP A 85 12.15 5.45 -19.96
CA ASP A 85 12.77 5.32 -21.28
C ASP A 85 11.93 6.04 -22.36
N PHE A 86 12.49 6.18 -23.56
CA PHE A 86 11.73 6.60 -24.74
C PHE A 86 10.71 5.53 -25.13
N VAL A 87 9.55 5.97 -25.63
CA VAL A 87 8.48 5.09 -26.07
C VAL A 87 8.87 4.45 -27.43
N PRO A 88 9.10 3.13 -27.49
CA PRO A 88 9.41 2.46 -28.75
C PRO A 88 8.19 2.45 -29.69
N GLU A 89 8.45 2.35 -31.00
CA GLU A 89 7.37 2.25 -31.98
C GLU A 89 6.45 1.05 -31.70
N GLY A 90 5.14 1.30 -31.72
CA GLY A 90 4.11 0.28 -31.47
C GLY A 90 3.80 0.01 -29.98
N LYS A 91 4.52 0.62 -29.03
CA LYS A 91 4.18 0.54 -27.61
C LYS A 91 3.30 1.70 -27.15
N LYS A 92 2.55 1.46 -26.09
CA LYS A 92 1.77 2.48 -25.37
C LYS A 92 2.63 3.24 -24.38
N ASP A 93 2.53 4.56 -24.40
CA ASP A 93 3.11 5.45 -23.41
C ASP A 93 2.22 5.47 -22.15
N ILE A 94 2.72 4.96 -21.03
CA ILE A 94 1.93 4.92 -19.77
C ILE A 94 1.42 6.30 -19.34
N HIS A 95 2.17 7.37 -19.62
CA HIS A 95 1.81 8.73 -19.25
C HIS A 95 1.07 9.46 -20.37
N GLY A 96 1.48 9.24 -21.62
CA GLY A 96 0.93 9.94 -22.78
C GLY A 96 -0.39 9.39 -23.30
N ASP A 97 -0.61 8.07 -23.23
CA ASP A 97 -1.74 7.41 -23.89
C ASP A 97 -2.89 7.05 -22.94
N TYR A 98 -2.66 7.09 -21.62
CA TYR A 98 -3.63 6.71 -20.61
C TYR A 98 -4.05 7.89 -19.71
N GLY A 99 -4.85 7.59 -18.70
CA GLY A 99 -5.50 8.55 -17.83
C GLY A 99 -7.01 8.63 -18.07
N ALA A 100 -7.73 9.10 -17.06
CA ALA A 100 -9.17 9.31 -17.11
C ALA A 100 -9.54 10.77 -16.83
N HIS A 101 -10.69 11.21 -17.33
CA HIS A 101 -11.26 12.53 -17.05
C HIS A 101 -10.30 13.69 -17.35
N CYS A 102 -9.77 14.37 -16.33
CA CYS A 102 -8.84 15.49 -16.46
C CYS A 102 -7.38 15.06 -16.66
N TYR A 103 -7.07 13.78 -16.53
CA TYR A 103 -5.71 13.21 -16.58
C TYR A 103 -5.30 12.67 -17.95
N VAL A 104 -6.07 12.96 -19.01
CA VAL A 104 -5.76 12.47 -20.36
C VAL A 104 -4.53 13.18 -20.94
N GLY A 105 -3.64 12.39 -21.55
CA GLY A 105 -2.36 12.87 -22.06
C GLY A 105 -1.37 13.15 -20.92
N LEU A 106 -0.43 14.05 -21.16
CA LEU A 106 0.65 14.36 -20.19
C LEU A 106 0.23 15.26 -19.02
N ARG A 107 -1.03 15.15 -18.57
CA ARG A 107 -1.63 15.99 -17.51
C ARG A 107 -1.59 15.36 -16.14
N HIS A 108 -1.23 14.08 -16.09
CA HIS A 108 -1.25 13.27 -14.89
C HIS A 108 -0.05 13.58 -13.99
N SER A 109 -0.28 13.82 -12.70
CA SER A 109 0.85 13.99 -11.78
C SER A 109 1.50 12.64 -11.47
N LEU A 110 2.78 12.52 -11.82
CA LEU A 110 3.60 11.36 -11.46
C LEU A 110 4.19 11.45 -10.05
N CYS A 111 3.83 12.46 -9.24
CA CYS A 111 4.26 12.58 -7.85
C CYS A 111 3.13 13.19 -7.01
N HIS A 112 2.33 12.34 -6.37
CA HIS A 112 1.14 12.76 -5.66
C HIS A 112 1.01 12.09 -4.29
N GLY A 113 1.05 12.92 -3.24
CA GLY A 113 1.10 12.47 -1.85
C GLY A 113 -0.10 11.62 -1.42
N TRP A 114 -1.26 11.76 -2.09
CA TRP A 114 -2.45 10.98 -1.76
C TRP A 114 -2.32 9.48 -2.08
N SER A 115 -1.31 9.11 -2.86
CA SER A 115 -1.06 7.75 -3.34
C SER A 115 -0.02 7.05 -2.47
N SER A 116 0.45 7.74 -1.42
CA SER A 116 1.42 7.23 -0.46
C SER A 116 0.85 6.22 0.55
N GLY A 117 -0.34 5.67 0.28
CA GLY A 117 -1.01 4.65 1.09
C GLY A 117 -0.17 3.43 1.51
N PRO A 118 0.84 2.98 0.75
CA PRO A 118 1.74 1.90 1.19
C PRO A 118 2.43 2.19 2.52
N ALA A 119 2.88 3.42 2.76
CA ALA A 119 3.63 3.77 3.98
C ALA A 119 2.81 3.58 5.27
N PRO A 120 1.62 4.19 5.44
CA PRO A 120 0.79 3.94 6.60
C PRO A 120 0.27 2.50 6.65
N PHE A 121 0.00 1.85 5.52
CA PHE A 121 -0.41 0.44 5.52
C PHE A 121 0.67 -0.47 6.13
N LEU A 122 1.93 -0.33 5.68
CA LEU A 122 3.04 -1.10 6.21
C LEU A 122 3.29 -0.82 7.70
N LEU A 123 3.16 0.43 8.15
CA LEU A 123 3.34 0.79 9.57
C LEU A 123 2.20 0.25 10.47
N HIS A 124 0.96 0.35 10.02
CA HIS A 124 -0.20 0.02 10.85
C HIS A 124 -0.60 -1.45 10.80
N HIS A 125 -0.42 -2.11 9.66
CA HIS A 125 -0.93 -3.47 9.44
C HIS A 125 0.17 -4.53 9.34
N VAL A 126 1.37 -4.19 8.86
CA VAL A 126 2.50 -5.14 8.75
C VAL A 126 3.43 -5.02 9.96
N LEU A 127 3.96 -3.84 10.25
CA LEU A 127 4.68 -3.57 11.51
C LEU A 127 3.73 -3.63 12.72
N GLY A 128 2.44 -3.36 12.48
CA GLY A 128 1.37 -3.61 13.45
C GLY A 128 1.27 -2.57 14.56
N VAL A 129 1.66 -1.32 14.30
CA VAL A 129 1.61 -0.25 15.30
C VAL A 129 0.24 0.45 15.26
N LYS A 130 -0.47 0.43 16.39
CA LYS A 130 -1.76 1.08 16.56
C LYS A 130 -1.77 1.97 17.79
N VAL A 131 -2.18 3.23 17.60
CA VAL A 131 -2.34 4.18 18.70
C VAL A 131 -3.63 3.85 19.46
N LEU A 132 -3.51 3.52 20.75
CA LEU A 132 -4.65 3.21 21.62
C LEU A 132 -5.09 4.43 22.45
N GLU A 133 -4.17 5.33 22.77
CA GLU A 133 -4.45 6.55 23.52
C GLU A 133 -3.83 7.79 22.84
N ALA A 134 -4.52 8.93 22.98
CA ALA A 134 -4.10 10.20 22.41
C ALA A 134 -2.67 10.57 22.83
N GLY A 135 -1.94 11.19 21.90
CA GLY A 135 -0.54 11.57 22.12
C GLY A 135 0.43 10.38 22.17
N CYS A 136 0.03 9.19 21.72
CA CYS A 136 0.86 7.97 21.74
C CYS A 136 1.25 7.53 23.16
N LYS A 137 0.43 7.82 24.17
CA LYS A 137 0.66 7.36 25.55
C LYS A 137 0.59 5.84 25.68
N LYS A 138 -0.21 5.21 24.83
CA LYS A 138 -0.40 3.77 24.77
C LYS A 138 -0.45 3.32 23.32
N LEU A 139 0.41 2.37 22.97
CA LEU A 139 0.48 1.77 21.64
C LEU A 139 0.28 0.25 21.74
N GLU A 140 -0.49 -0.30 20.82
CA GLU A 140 -0.44 -1.73 20.50
C GLU A 140 0.64 -1.94 19.43
N VAL A 141 1.49 -2.95 19.62
CA VAL A 141 2.50 -3.37 18.66
C VAL A 141 2.33 -4.87 18.41
N LYS A 142 1.67 -5.19 17.30
CA LYS A 142 1.35 -6.56 16.90
C LYS A 142 1.77 -6.82 15.44
N PRO A 143 3.05 -7.11 15.19
CA PRO A 143 3.56 -7.35 13.85
C PRO A 143 2.85 -8.51 13.17
N ASN A 144 2.58 -8.36 11.87
CA ASN A 144 2.07 -9.41 11.01
C ASN A 144 3.08 -9.65 9.87
N LEU A 145 3.83 -10.75 9.95
CA LEU A 145 4.88 -11.04 8.98
C LEU A 145 4.34 -11.22 7.56
N CYS A 146 3.10 -11.65 7.36
CA CYS A 146 2.52 -11.79 6.02
C CYS A 146 3.41 -12.59 5.04
N GLY A 147 4.10 -13.62 5.54
CA GLY A 147 5.06 -14.42 4.75
C GLY A 147 6.44 -13.79 4.55
N LEU A 148 6.71 -12.61 5.10
CA LEU A 148 8.05 -12.01 5.17
C LEU A 148 8.93 -12.74 6.18
N ASP A 149 10.23 -12.83 5.90
CA ASP A 149 11.21 -13.38 6.85
C ASP A 149 11.33 -12.53 8.12
N TYR A 150 11.26 -11.20 7.95
CA TYR A 150 11.27 -10.24 9.04
C TYR A 150 10.59 -8.93 8.64
N VAL A 151 10.19 -8.13 9.63
CA VAL A 151 9.83 -6.72 9.49
C VAL A 151 10.61 -5.89 10.49
N LYS A 152 11.14 -4.75 10.04
CA LYS A 152 11.82 -3.78 10.88
C LYS A 152 11.36 -2.38 10.51
N GLY A 153 10.97 -1.61 11.51
CA GLY A 153 10.52 -0.24 11.30
C GLY A 153 10.57 0.60 12.56
N THR A 154 10.47 1.91 12.39
CA THR A 154 10.45 2.87 13.49
C THR A 154 9.23 3.76 13.33
N TYR A 155 8.43 3.86 14.38
CA TYR A 155 7.27 4.72 14.44
C TYR A 155 7.60 5.99 15.24
N PRO A 156 7.50 7.19 14.64
CA PRO A 156 7.77 8.43 15.35
C PRO A 156 6.64 8.75 16.34
N THR A 157 7.00 9.17 17.56
CA THR A 157 6.03 9.61 18.57
C THR A 157 6.49 10.91 19.23
N PRO A 158 5.60 11.65 19.94
CA PRO A 158 5.99 12.83 20.70
C PRO A 158 7.04 12.59 21.80
N TYR A 159 7.20 11.35 22.27
CA TYR A 159 8.17 10.98 23.32
C TYR A 159 9.49 10.42 22.77
N GLY A 160 9.60 10.31 21.43
CA GLY A 160 10.73 9.70 20.75
C GLY A 160 10.32 8.53 19.85
N PRO A 161 11.27 7.94 19.12
CA PRO A 161 10.99 6.83 18.21
C PRO A 161 10.65 5.53 18.96
N VAL A 162 9.70 4.76 18.45
CA VAL A 162 9.45 3.37 18.84
C VAL A 162 9.97 2.47 17.73
N SER A 163 11.05 1.73 17.99
CA SER A 163 11.65 0.81 17.02
C SER A 163 11.17 -0.61 17.25
N VAL A 164 10.71 -1.26 16.18
CA VAL A 164 10.14 -2.61 16.21
C VAL A 164 10.92 -3.48 15.23
N TYR A 165 11.29 -4.66 15.69
CA TYR A 165 11.82 -5.75 14.87
C TYR A 165 11.03 -7.00 15.17
N ALA A 166 10.59 -7.72 14.14
CA ALA A 166 9.95 -9.01 14.29
C ALA A 166 10.40 -9.96 13.19
N ASP A 167 10.59 -11.22 13.57
CA ASP A 167 10.86 -12.35 12.70
C ASP A 167 10.09 -13.58 13.23
N LYS A 168 10.39 -14.76 12.69
CA LYS A 168 9.79 -16.03 13.15
C LYS A 168 10.11 -16.40 14.61
N ASP A 169 11.18 -15.85 15.19
CA ASP A 169 11.69 -16.21 16.51
C ASP A 169 11.13 -15.28 17.60
N GLY A 170 10.69 -14.08 17.24
CA GLY A 170 9.89 -13.23 18.12
C GLY A 170 9.88 -11.74 17.76
N VAL A 171 9.44 -10.93 18.72
CA VAL A 171 9.29 -9.47 18.57
C VAL A 171 10.18 -8.74 19.58
N LYS A 172 11.00 -7.80 19.09
CA LYS A 172 11.83 -6.88 19.86
C LYS A 172 11.32 -5.45 19.67
N ILE A 173 11.12 -4.74 20.78
CA ILE A 173 10.59 -3.38 20.81
C ILE A 173 11.49 -2.53 21.69
N ASP A 174 11.96 -1.41 21.14
CA ASP A 174 12.64 -0.34 21.86
C ASP A 174 11.74 0.90 21.85
N ALA A 175 11.36 1.38 23.03
CA ALA A 175 10.38 2.44 23.19
C ALA A 175 10.73 3.35 24.38
N PRO A 176 10.41 4.66 24.31
CA PRO A 176 10.48 5.56 25.45
C PRO A 176 9.67 5.05 26.64
N LYS A 177 10.15 5.31 27.87
CA LYS A 177 9.51 4.84 29.11
C LYS A 177 8.12 5.45 29.35
N GLU A 178 7.84 6.57 28.69
CA GLU A 178 6.60 7.32 28.74
C GLU A 178 5.45 6.64 27.99
N ILE A 179 5.75 5.61 27.18
CA ILE A 179 4.80 4.90 26.33
C ILE A 179 4.52 3.51 26.89
N GLU A 180 3.25 3.22 27.16
CA GLU A 180 2.80 1.86 27.45
C GLU A 180 2.70 1.06 26.15
N ILE A 181 3.37 -0.09 26.08
CA ILE A 181 3.29 -1.01 24.94
C ILE A 181 2.41 -2.21 25.28
N VAL A 182 1.35 -2.41 24.50
CA VAL A 182 0.48 -3.59 24.51
C VAL A 182 0.84 -4.51 23.35
N ARG A 183 0.76 -5.83 23.55
CA ARG A 183 1.08 -6.86 22.55
C ARG A 183 -0.13 -7.72 22.24
#